data_AF-A0A257U235-F1
#
_entry.id   AF-A0A257U235-F1
#
_cell.length_a   1.000
_cell.length_b   1.000
_cell.length_c   1.000
_cell.angle_alpha   90.00
_cell.angle_beta   90.00
_cell.angle_gamma   90.00
#
_symmetry.space_group_name_H-M   'P 1'
#
loop_
_entity.id
_entity.type
_entity.pdbx_description
1 polymer ?
#
loop_
_entity_poly.entity_id
_entity_poly.type
_entity_poly.pdbx_seq_one_letter_code
_entity_poly.pdbx_strand_id
1 'polypeptide(L)'
;MVGKSGEGSFAANLLQEKAERELLAALEAAEGKVERALERGDVPAGLRSLAELAAPLDAFFTDVLVICEDEAVRAARLALLARVEKLFLRLADVSRLSAQ
;
A
#
# COMPACT_ATOMS: atom_id res chain seq x y z
N MET A 1 7.33 -21.77 1.21
CA MET A 1 7.20 -20.93 2.42
C MET A 1 8.00 -19.66 2.20
N VAL A 2 7.35 -18.58 1.75
CA VAL A 2 7.99 -17.26 1.67
C VAL A 2 7.75 -16.56 3.01
N GLY A 3 8.83 -16.38 3.77
CA GLY A 3 8.82 -15.57 4.97
C GLY A 3 8.60 -14.11 4.60
N LYS A 4 7.43 -13.56 4.93
CA LYS A 4 7.22 -12.11 5.05
C LYS A 4 7.97 -11.64 6.30
N SER A 5 9.28 -11.52 6.21
CA SER A 5 10.11 -11.01 7.28
C SER A 5 9.92 -9.50 7.43
N GLY A 6 9.25 -9.11 8.51
CA GLY A 6 9.80 -8.13 9.46
C GLY A 6 9.41 -6.67 9.32
N GLU A 7 9.34 -6.08 8.13
CA GLU A 7 9.21 -4.60 8.05
C GLU A 7 7.77 -4.08 8.30
N GLY A 8 6.75 -4.92 8.11
CA GLY A 8 5.34 -4.55 8.38
C GLY A 8 4.87 -4.81 9.81
N SER A 9 5.56 -5.66 10.58
CA SER A 9 5.03 -6.18 11.86
C SER A 9 5.11 -5.17 13.00
N PHE A 10 6.14 -4.32 13.02
CA PHE A 10 6.28 -3.28 14.04
C PHE A 10 5.31 -2.12 13.81
N ALA A 11 5.12 -1.71 12.55
CA ALA A 11 4.15 -0.69 12.19
C ALA A 11 2.73 -1.17 12.48
N ALA A 12 2.35 -2.40 12.11
CA ALA A 12 0.99 -2.94 12.31
C ALA A 12 0.53 -2.93 13.78
N ASN A 13 1.44 -3.16 14.74
CA ASN A 13 1.12 -3.07 16.17
C ASN A 13 0.94 -1.63 16.68
N LEU A 14 1.50 -0.64 15.98
CA LEU A 14 1.35 0.78 16.28
C LEU A 14 0.14 1.41 15.57
N LEU A 15 -0.46 0.72 14.58
CA LEU A 15 -1.68 1.14 13.91
C LEU A 15 -2.89 0.94 14.86
N GLN A 16 -3.35 2.04 15.43
CA GLN A 16 -4.48 2.05 16.36
C GLN A 16 -5.80 2.21 15.63
N GLU A 17 -5.80 2.93 14.51
CA GLU A 17 -7.03 3.29 13.80
C GLU A 17 -7.52 2.19 12.87
N LYS A 18 -8.84 2.11 12.70
CA LYS A 18 -9.46 1.16 11.78
C LYS A 18 -9.06 1.43 10.33
N ALA A 19 -9.00 2.70 9.95
CA ALA A 19 -8.61 3.13 8.60
C ALA A 19 -7.18 2.68 8.23
N GLU A 20 -6.24 2.69 9.18
CA GLU A 20 -4.87 2.21 8.98
C GLU A 20 -4.81 0.71 8.66
N ARG A 21 -5.57 -0.09 9.42
CA ARG A 21 -5.61 -1.54 9.24
C ARG A 21 -6.31 -1.92 7.94
N GLU A 22 -7.36 -1.19 7.58
CA GLU A 22 -8.05 -1.35 6.30
C GLU A 22 -7.13 -1.00 5.13
N LEU A 23 -6.38 0.10 5.22
CA LEU A 23 -5.40 0.46 4.20
C LEU A 23 -4.29 -0.59 4.07
N LEU A 24 -3.79 -1.13 5.18
CA LEU A 24 -2.80 -2.20 5.17
C LEU A 24 -3.34 -3.47 4.51
N ALA A 25 -4.54 -3.91 4.88
CA ALA A 25 -5.17 -5.09 4.30
C ALA A 25 -5.45 -4.91 2.80
N ALA A 26 -5.93 -3.74 2.41
CA ALA A 26 -6.15 -3.39 1.01
C ALA A 26 -4.83 -3.38 0.22
N LEU A 27 -3.76 -2.84 0.81
CA LEU A 27 -2.42 -2.83 0.22
C LEU A 27 -1.88 -4.24 -0.02
N GLU A 28 -1.97 -5.14 0.96
CA GLU A 28 -1.53 -6.52 0.79
C GLU A 28 -2.33 -7.27 -0.28
N ALA A 29 -3.64 -7.02 -0.36
CA ALA A 29 -4.48 -7.56 -1.40
C ALA A 29 -4.10 -7.01 -2.79
N ALA A 30 -3.85 -5.70 -2.88
CA ALA A 30 -3.43 -5.04 -4.11
C ALA A 30 -2.05 -5.52 -4.58
N GLU A 31 -1.09 -5.70 -3.68
CA GLU A 31 0.22 -6.31 -3.96
C GLU A 31 0.06 -7.66 -4.67
N GLY A 32 -0.75 -8.56 -4.12
CA GLY A 32 -1.00 -9.87 -4.73
C GLY A 32 -1.83 -9.84 -6.01
N LYS A 33 -2.66 -8.82 -6.23
CA LYS A 33 -3.37 -8.62 -7.51
C LYS A 33 -2.41 -8.08 -8.58
N VAL A 34 -1.60 -7.09 -8.24
CA VAL A 34 -0.59 -6.47 -9.11
C VAL A 34 0.43 -7.50 -9.54
N GLU A 35 0.99 -8.28 -8.61
CA GLU A 35 1.97 -9.32 -8.95
C GLU A 35 1.40 -10.33 -9.96
N ARG A 36 0.17 -10.82 -9.71
CA ARG A 36 -0.52 -11.72 -10.65
C ARG A 36 -0.87 -11.06 -11.98
N ALA A 37 -1.14 -9.76 -11.99
CA ALA A 37 -1.43 -9.01 -13.21
C ALA A 37 -0.14 -8.83 -14.04
N LEU A 38 0.99 -8.55 -13.38
CA LEU A 38 2.31 -8.47 -13.98
C LEU A 38 2.75 -9.81 -14.58
N GLU A 39 2.54 -10.92 -13.88
CA GLU A 39 2.81 -12.27 -14.40
C GLU A 39 2.02 -12.58 -15.68
N ARG A 40 0.82 -12.01 -15.82
CA ARG A 40 -0.04 -12.17 -17.00
C ARG A 40 0.19 -11.11 -18.09
N GLY A 41 1.04 -10.11 -17.84
CA GLY A 41 1.21 -8.94 -18.72
C GLY A 41 0.00 -7.99 -18.75
N ASP A 42 -0.93 -8.09 -17.80
CA ASP A 42 -2.15 -7.29 -17.72
C ASP A 42 -1.94 -6.05 -16.84
N VAL A 43 -1.19 -5.08 -17.37
CA VAL A 43 -0.94 -3.80 -16.70
C VAL A 43 -2.24 -3.04 -16.35
N PRO A 44 -3.29 -3.01 -17.21
CA PRO A 44 -4.57 -2.38 -16.88
C PRO A 44 -5.23 -2.96 -15.62
N ALA A 45 -5.19 -4.27 -15.41
CA ALA A 45 -5.73 -4.89 -14.19
C ALA A 45 -4.92 -4.52 -12.94
N GLY A 46 -3.60 -4.36 -13.07
CA GLY A 46 -2.75 -3.82 -12.02
C GLY A 46 -3.14 -2.39 -11.66
N LEU A 47 -3.38 -1.53 -12.66
CA LEU A 47 -3.75 -0.13 -12.45
C LEU A 47 -5.12 -0.01 -11.77
N ARG A 48 -6.07 -0.85 -12.15
CA ARG A 48 -7.39 -0.90 -11.51
C ARG A 48 -7.29 -1.32 -10.03
N SER A 49 -6.40 -2.27 -9.72
CA SER A 49 -6.15 -2.71 -8.33
C SER A 49 -5.52 -1.59 -7.50
N LEU A 50 -4.67 -0.74 -8.09
CA LEU A 50 -4.16 0.46 -7.41
C LEU A 50 -5.25 1.52 -7.22
N ALA A 51 -6.15 1.69 -8.19
CA ALA A 51 -7.26 2.64 -8.05
C ALA A 51 -8.19 2.26 -6.88
N GLU A 52 -8.33 0.97 -6.57
CA GLU A 52 -9.06 0.51 -5.39
C GLU A 52 -8.40 0.95 -4.06
N LEU A 53 -7.10 1.25 -4.05
CA LEU A 53 -6.42 1.79 -2.87
C LEU A 53 -6.74 3.26 -2.63
N ALA A 54 -7.24 4.01 -3.63
CA ALA A 54 -7.55 5.42 -3.47
C ALA A 54 -8.62 5.66 -2.39
N ALA A 55 -9.65 4.81 -2.33
CA ALA A 55 -10.73 4.92 -1.35
C ALA A 55 -10.27 4.72 0.12
N PRO A 56 -9.57 3.62 0.50
CA PRO A 56 -9.06 3.48 1.86
C PRO A 56 -7.97 4.49 2.20
N LEU A 57 -7.24 5.00 1.20
CA LEU A 57 -6.22 6.02 1.41
C LEU A 57 -6.85 7.39 1.70
N ASP A 58 -7.93 7.74 1.00
CA ASP A 58 -8.73 8.94 1.27
C ASP A 58 -9.41 8.87 2.65
N ALA A 59 -9.97 7.71 3.00
CA ALA A 59 -10.50 7.46 4.35
C ALA A 59 -9.41 7.57 5.42
N PHE A 60 -8.21 7.03 5.16
CA PHE A 60 -7.04 7.21 6.02
C PHE A 60 -6.69 8.69 6.18
N PHE A 61 -6.60 9.49 5.12
CA PHE A 61 -6.31 10.93 5.28
C PHE A 61 -7.42 11.72 5.98
N THR A 62 -8.67 11.30 5.84
CA THR A 62 -9.84 11.96 6.47
C THR A 62 -9.93 11.63 7.96
N ASP A 63 -9.83 10.35 8.32
CA ASP A 63 -9.93 9.90 9.72
C ASP A 63 -8.62 10.09 10.49
N VAL A 64 -7.48 9.94 9.81
CA VAL A 64 -6.15 10.02 10.38
C VAL A 64 -5.56 11.40 10.09
N LEU A 65 -6.16 12.39 10.73
CA LEU A 65 -5.87 13.82 10.55
C LEU A 65 -4.45 14.16 11.09
N VAL A 66 -3.45 13.95 10.24
CA VAL A 66 -2.09 14.57 10.04
C VAL A 66 -1.21 15.00 11.23
N ILE A 67 -1.66 15.09 12.48
CA ILE A 67 -0.80 15.44 13.63
C ILE A 67 -1.17 14.53 14.82
N CYS A 68 -0.58 13.33 14.84
CA CYS A 68 -0.42 12.61 16.11
C CYS A 68 0.83 13.14 16.80
N GLU A 69 0.75 13.42 18.09
CA GLU A 69 1.88 13.83 18.93
C GLU A 69 2.94 12.72 19.08
N ASP A 70 2.56 11.47 18.81
CA ASP A 70 3.41 10.29 18.98
C ASP A 70 4.28 10.01 17.72
N GLU A 71 5.58 10.20 17.86
CA GLU A 71 6.57 9.96 16.81
C GLU A 71 6.57 8.51 16.31
N ALA A 72 6.27 7.53 17.18
CA ALA A 72 6.25 6.11 16.80
C ALA A 72 5.08 5.82 15.84
N VAL A 73 3.90 6.38 16.13
CA VAL A 73 2.71 6.26 15.27
C VAL A 73 2.94 7.00 13.95
N ARG A 74 3.56 8.19 14.00
CA ARG A 74 3.92 8.95 12.80
C ARG A 74 4.87 8.15 11.89
N ALA A 75 5.88 7.49 12.46
CA ALA A 75 6.80 6.64 11.70
C ALA A 75 6.09 5.43 11.06
N ALA A 76 5.16 4.79 11.78
CA ALA A 76 4.36 3.69 11.26
C ALA A 76 3.49 4.13 10.06
N ARG A 77 2.84 5.30 10.16
CA ARG A 77 2.03 5.89 9.09
C ARG A 77 2.86 6.24 7.85
N LEU A 78 4.02 6.88 8.05
CA LEU A 78 4.96 7.18 6.98
C LEU A 78 5.44 5.91 6.27
N ALA A 79 5.76 4.85 7.03
CA ALA A 79 6.12 3.56 6.45
C ALA A 79 4.99 2.96 5.61
N LEU A 80 3.73 3.10 6.05
CA LEU A 80 2.56 2.62 5.32
C LEU A 80 2.37 3.37 3.99
N LEU A 81 2.45 4.69 4.01
CA LEU A 81 2.41 5.54 2.82
C LEU A 81 3.55 5.22 1.85
N ALA A 82 4.78 5.05 2.36
CA ALA A 82 5.94 4.69 1.54
C ALA A 82 5.76 3.32 0.86
N ARG A 83 5.06 2.36 1.49
CA ARG A 83 4.74 1.08 0.85
C ARG A 83 3.71 1.23 -0.26
N VAL A 84 2.67 2.03 -0.06
CA VAL A 84 1.69 2.33 -1.12
C VAL A 84 2.38 3.00 -2.31
N GLU A 85 3.23 4.00 -2.05
CA GLU A 85 4.01 4.69 -3.08
C GLU A 85 4.92 3.73 -3.86
N LYS A 86 5.65 2.85 -3.15
CA LYS A 86 6.48 1.81 -3.79
C LYS A 86 5.65 0.90 -4.70
N LEU A 87 4.43 0.51 -4.30
CA LEU A 87 3.56 -0.30 -5.14
C LEU A 87 3.14 0.45 -6.42
N PHE A 88 2.80 1.73 -6.28
CA PHE A 88 2.50 2.61 -7.40
C PHE A 88 3.68 2.75 -8.37
N LEU A 89 4.88 3.00 -7.84
CA LEU A 89 6.10 3.12 -8.63
C LEU A 89 6.44 1.82 -9.35
N ARG A 90 6.30 0.65 -8.70
CA ARG A 90 6.54 -0.65 -9.36
C ARG A 90 5.64 -0.85 -10.57
N LEU A 91 4.36 -0.50 -10.47
CA LEU A 91 3.45 -0.62 -11.60
C LEU A 91 3.73 0.43 -12.69
N ALA A 92 4.06 1.67 -12.29
CA ALA A 92 4.43 2.73 -13.21
C ALA A 92 5.70 2.39 -14.01
N ASP A 93 6.69 1.75 -13.37
CA ASP A 93 7.91 1.26 -14.04
C ASP A 93 7.58 0.19 -15.10
N VAL A 94 6.73 -0.78 -14.77
CA VAL A 94 6.30 -1.80 -15.75
C VAL A 94 5.48 -1.19 -16.87
N SER A 95 4.61 -0.22 -16.57
CA SER A 95 3.88 0.52 -17.61
C SER A 95 4.81 1.28 -18.55
N ARG A 96 5.97 1.74 -18.09
CA ARG A 96 6.99 2.37 -18.94
C ARG A 96 7.76 1.36 -19.79
N LEU A 97 8.04 0.18 -19.25
CA LEU A 97 8.72 -0.92 -19.95
C LEU A 97 7.86 -1.56 -21.05
N SER A 98 6.54 -1.60 -20.88
CA SER A 98 5.58 -2.17 -21.85
C SER A 98 5.17 -1.21 -22.96
N ALA A 99 5.58 0.06 -22.89
CA ALA A 99 5.31 1.09 -23.90
C ALA A 99 6.43 1.23 -24.96
N GLN A 100 7.31 0.22 -25.11
CA GLN A 100 8.44 0.25 -26.04
C GLN A 100 8.43 -0.93 -27.01
#